data_AF-A0A158AIJ3-F1
#
_entry.id   AF-A0A158AIJ3-F1
#
_cell.length_a   1.000
_cell.length_b   1.000
_cell.length_c   1.000
_cell.angle_alpha   90.00
_cell.angle_beta   90.00
_cell.angle_gamma   90.00
#
_symmetry.space_group_name_H-M   'P 1'
#
loop_
_entity.id
_entity.type
_entity.pdbx_description
1 polymer ?
#
loop_
_entity_poly.entity_id
_entity_poly.type
_entity_poly.pdbx_seq_one_letter_code
_entity_poly.pdbx_strand_id
1 'polypeptide(L)'
;MDWKFWKPEKHPGEPAANWPVDIHAALRHLLDLYERADALPFSSWAAPGIEFSPDVRDAAQSGARGYQLALWFWLFAEKHGALAARMARESFCLLADARHQGSGDSVDQLLDLENRIAHVFETTSAEQRTFKQEGLTVQLPMDYFLASAYFKLAPNSPYAAEHASDMQGDDYKLAACFRHATEQALSVFRPMIQAVEFNATSLPNWKWSAQAGAAERHLRRRYNNPLFPLHRQMVTAHDVHEARVADNRALQDIRHELNDLAREFYSTNDLPLNWRSFLEDFRERLDLLEDRRVIVGGANDGLGDAIAEVRRNVLDAWRGAIQKNRQSLTALDQEEARRAERRAMLIDSDWTAQLFSQGSLIPSDEIVPALLSEPPGDVEKAVTCMQADPRLHETLATCRVSARRLVESLRAAGHDVPDVSEKLRILDGAPGQVPA
;
A
#
# COMPACT_ATOMS: atom_id res chain seq x y z
N MET A 1 -2.02 6.86 -8.98
CA MET A 1 -3.36 7.43 -9.18
C MET A 1 -3.15 8.91 -9.40
N ASP A 2 -3.44 9.37 -10.61
CA ASP A 2 -3.38 10.80 -10.96
C ASP A 2 -4.80 11.34 -10.80
N TRP A 3 -5.07 11.98 -9.67
CA TRP A 3 -6.31 12.69 -9.47
C TRP A 3 -6.34 13.85 -10.47
N LYS A 4 -7.48 14.08 -11.11
CA LYS A 4 -7.71 15.23 -11.99
C LYS A 4 -8.95 15.96 -11.51
N PHE A 5 -8.82 16.86 -10.55
CA PHE A 5 -9.91 17.77 -10.22
C PHE A 5 -10.13 18.80 -11.34
N TRP A 6 -11.40 19.01 -11.67
CA TRP A 6 -11.88 19.96 -12.68
C TRP A 6 -11.41 21.38 -12.34
N LYS A 7 -10.94 22.12 -13.35
CA LYS A 7 -10.49 23.52 -13.24
C LYS A 7 -11.71 24.47 -13.13
N PRO A 8 -11.94 25.15 -12.00
CA PRO A 8 -12.80 26.32 -11.92
C PRO A 8 -11.98 27.60 -12.15
N GLU A 9 -12.67 28.63 -12.63
CA GLU A 9 -12.10 29.91 -13.03
C GLU A 9 -11.45 30.68 -11.86
N LYS A 10 -10.30 31.30 -12.16
CA LYS A 10 -9.51 32.10 -11.20
C LYS A 10 -10.33 33.28 -10.69
N HIS A 11 -10.63 33.31 -9.40
CA HIS A 11 -11.10 34.51 -8.71
C HIS A 11 -9.89 35.32 -8.23
N PRO A 12 -9.74 36.61 -8.60
CA PRO A 12 -8.64 37.44 -8.16
C PRO A 12 -9.00 38.17 -6.85
N GLY A 13 -8.08 38.16 -5.89
CA GLY A 13 -8.04 39.16 -4.82
C GLY A 13 -8.44 38.66 -3.45
N GLU A 14 -7.56 37.91 -2.80
CA GLU A 14 -7.46 37.90 -1.34
C GLU A 14 -5.99 38.17 -0.95
N PRO A 15 -5.74 38.90 0.16
CA PRO A 15 -4.38 39.18 0.61
C PRO A 15 -3.63 37.86 0.78
N ALA A 16 -2.35 37.83 0.37
CA ALA A 16 -1.51 36.65 0.49
C ALA A 16 -1.43 36.24 1.96
N ALA A 17 -2.29 35.30 2.38
CA ALA A 17 -2.17 34.65 3.66
C ALA A 17 -0.76 34.06 3.72
N ASN A 18 -0.10 34.23 4.86
CA ASN A 18 1.25 33.71 5.08
C ASN A 18 1.15 32.19 5.25
N TRP A 19 0.95 31.49 4.13
CA TRP A 19 0.75 30.06 4.11
C TRP A 19 2.04 29.34 4.54
N PRO A 20 1.93 28.24 5.30
CA PRO A 20 3.09 27.42 5.59
C PRO A 20 3.77 26.95 4.31
N VAL A 21 5.10 27.07 4.25
CA VAL A 21 5.91 26.59 3.11
C VAL A 21 6.41 25.16 3.36
N ASP A 22 6.57 24.79 4.63
CA ASP A 22 7.00 23.47 5.05
C ASP A 22 5.80 22.54 5.33
N ILE A 23 5.92 21.26 4.93
CA ILE A 23 4.86 20.26 5.11
C ILE A 23 4.48 20.04 6.58
N HIS A 24 5.43 19.96 7.51
CA HIS A 24 5.09 19.74 8.92
C HIS A 24 4.33 20.95 9.51
N ALA A 25 4.75 22.17 9.17
CA ALA A 25 4.01 23.38 9.53
C ALA A 25 2.62 23.43 8.88
N ALA A 26 2.49 22.98 7.63
CA ALA A 26 1.22 22.90 6.92
C ALA A 26 0.25 21.92 7.58
N LEU A 27 0.72 20.74 8.00
CA LEU A 27 -0.10 19.74 8.68
C LEU A 27 -0.55 20.21 10.06
N ARG A 28 0.32 20.90 10.81
CA ARG A 28 -0.08 21.54 12.08
C ARG A 28 -1.17 22.60 11.86
N HIS A 29 -1.00 23.44 10.84
CA HIS A 29 -2.00 24.44 10.49
C HIS A 29 -3.31 23.80 10.04
N LEU A 30 -3.26 22.75 9.21
CA LEU A 30 -4.44 21.99 8.80
C LEU A 30 -5.18 21.38 10.00
N LEU A 31 -4.44 20.84 10.99
CA LEU A 31 -5.02 20.28 12.20
C LEU A 31 -5.67 21.38 13.05
N ASP A 32 -5.05 22.55 13.17
CA ASP A 32 -5.64 23.71 13.84
C ASP A 32 -6.95 24.15 13.18
N LEU A 33 -7.00 24.20 11.84
CA LEU A 33 -8.22 24.49 11.10
C LEU A 33 -9.26 23.38 11.30
N TYR A 34 -8.83 22.12 11.29
CA TYR A 34 -9.72 20.98 11.45
C TYR A 34 -10.38 20.95 12.83
N GLU A 35 -9.66 21.20 13.92
CA GLU A 35 -10.21 21.11 15.28
C GLU A 35 -11.10 22.30 15.66
N ARG A 36 -10.86 23.47 15.06
CA ARG A 36 -11.60 24.69 15.39
C ARG A 36 -12.99 24.71 14.78
N ALA A 37 -14.01 24.83 15.63
CA ALA A 37 -15.40 24.91 15.21
C ALA A 37 -15.72 26.15 14.33
N ASP A 38 -14.93 27.22 14.44
CA ASP A 38 -15.11 28.49 13.73
C ASP A 38 -14.21 28.64 12.49
N ALA A 39 -13.27 27.71 12.25
CA ALA A 39 -12.27 27.87 11.21
C ALA A 39 -12.73 27.35 9.84
N LEU A 40 -12.54 28.18 8.81
CA LEU A 40 -12.71 27.75 7.42
C LEU A 40 -11.58 26.78 7.01
N PRO A 41 -11.86 25.81 6.13
CA PRO A 41 -13.15 25.58 5.47
C PRO A 41 -14.12 24.70 6.27
N PHE A 42 -13.68 24.11 7.39
CA PHE A 42 -14.43 23.08 8.13
C PHE A 42 -15.65 23.59 8.89
N SER A 43 -15.66 24.87 9.29
CA SER A 43 -16.81 25.51 9.93
C SER A 43 -17.98 25.73 8.95
N SER A 44 -17.69 25.83 7.64
CA SER A 44 -18.67 26.02 6.57
C SER A 44 -18.99 24.71 5.83
N TRP A 45 -19.22 23.63 6.58
CA TRP A 45 -19.50 22.30 6.03
C TRP A 45 -20.93 22.16 5.46
N ALA A 46 -21.90 22.87 6.05
CA ALA A 46 -23.30 22.81 5.63
C ALA A 46 -23.62 23.88 4.58
N ALA A 47 -24.33 23.49 3.51
CA ALA A 47 -24.81 24.47 2.53
C ALA A 47 -25.91 25.36 3.14
N PRO A 48 -26.01 26.64 2.74
CA PRO A 48 -27.03 27.55 3.27
C PRO A 48 -28.45 27.00 3.07
N GLY A 49 -29.25 27.03 4.14
CA GLY A 49 -30.66 26.59 4.11
C GLY A 49 -30.87 25.07 4.22
N ILE A 50 -29.81 24.28 4.41
CA ILE A 50 -29.92 22.84 4.67
C ILE A 50 -29.94 22.59 6.18
N GLU A 51 -30.98 21.88 6.63
CA GLU A 51 -31.11 21.41 8.01
C GLU A 51 -31.26 19.89 8.05
N PHE A 52 -30.49 19.29 8.97
CA PHE A 52 -30.57 17.87 9.30
C PHE A 52 -31.29 17.68 10.63
N SER A 53 -31.98 16.55 10.77
CA SER A 53 -32.49 16.12 12.07
C SER A 53 -31.33 15.90 13.06
N PRO A 54 -31.56 16.03 14.38
CA PRO A 54 -30.52 15.83 15.38
C PRO A 54 -29.79 14.48 15.25
N ASP A 55 -30.52 13.42 14.91
CA ASP A 55 -29.99 12.05 14.80
C ASP A 55 -29.09 11.84 13.58
N VAL A 56 -29.19 12.70 12.55
CA VAL A 56 -28.41 12.63 11.30
C VAL A 56 -27.28 13.67 11.29
N ARG A 57 -27.47 14.79 11.98
CA ARG A 57 -26.61 15.98 11.90
C ARG A 57 -25.14 15.67 12.20
N ASP A 58 -24.86 14.90 13.25
CA ASP A 58 -23.48 14.58 13.63
C ASP A 58 -22.78 13.69 12.58
N ALA A 59 -23.50 12.71 12.03
CA ALA A 59 -23.01 11.88 10.94
C ALA A 59 -22.76 12.70 9.67
N ALA A 60 -23.69 13.59 9.30
CA ALA A 60 -23.56 14.47 8.14
C ALA A 60 -22.40 15.48 8.30
N GLN A 61 -22.24 16.06 9.50
CA GLN A 61 -21.13 16.96 9.80
C GLN A 61 -19.79 16.23 9.71
N SER A 62 -19.72 15.03 10.30
CA SER A 62 -18.53 14.17 10.23
C SER A 62 -18.17 13.84 8.78
N GLY A 63 -19.16 13.49 7.96
CA GLY A 63 -18.95 13.16 6.55
C GLY A 63 -18.46 14.36 5.75
N ALA A 64 -19.13 15.52 5.89
CA ALA A 64 -18.73 16.72 5.15
C ALA A 64 -17.32 17.19 5.54
N ARG A 65 -16.98 17.18 6.83
CA ARG A 65 -15.63 17.55 7.29
C ARG A 65 -14.58 16.51 6.91
N GLY A 66 -14.92 15.22 6.94
CA GLY A 66 -14.07 14.13 6.48
C GLY A 66 -13.73 14.26 4.99
N TYR A 67 -14.75 14.50 4.18
CA TYR A 67 -14.62 14.75 2.75
C TYR A 67 -13.78 16.00 2.46
N GLN A 68 -13.97 17.11 3.20
CA GLN A 68 -13.09 18.29 3.09
C GLN A 68 -11.63 17.94 3.41
N LEU A 69 -11.39 17.19 4.48
CA LEU A 69 -10.02 16.79 4.83
C LEU A 69 -9.41 15.89 3.75
N ALA A 70 -10.20 14.98 3.18
CA ALA A 70 -9.79 14.13 2.06
C ALA A 70 -9.41 14.97 0.82
N LEU A 71 -10.17 16.02 0.49
CA LEU A 71 -9.84 16.94 -0.61
C LEU A 71 -8.45 17.57 -0.44
N TRP A 72 -8.04 17.92 0.78
CA TRP A 72 -6.69 18.43 1.02
C TRP A 72 -5.62 17.40 0.63
N PHE A 73 -5.78 16.15 1.07
CA PHE A 73 -4.82 15.08 0.75
C PHE A 73 -4.83 14.69 -0.72
N TRP A 74 -5.99 14.74 -1.39
CA TRP A 74 -6.06 14.50 -2.84
C TRP A 74 -5.37 15.60 -3.62
N LEU A 75 -5.59 16.88 -3.30
CA LEU A 75 -4.86 18.00 -3.92
C LEU A 75 -3.35 17.91 -3.65
N PHE A 76 -2.96 17.51 -2.44
CA PHE A 76 -1.56 17.29 -2.10
C PHE A 76 -0.97 16.14 -2.93
N ALA A 77 -1.72 15.05 -3.14
CA ALA A 77 -1.32 13.93 -3.99
C ALA A 77 -1.16 14.35 -5.46
N GLU A 78 -2.01 15.24 -5.98
CA GLU A 78 -1.86 15.80 -7.33
C GLU A 78 -0.54 16.57 -7.50
N LYS A 79 -0.15 17.38 -6.50
CA LYS A 79 1.06 18.21 -6.57
C LYS A 79 2.34 17.40 -6.30
N HIS A 80 2.34 16.58 -5.26
CA HIS A 80 3.57 15.95 -4.73
C HIS A 80 3.62 14.42 -4.92
N GLY A 81 2.56 13.84 -5.50
CA GLY A 81 2.45 12.40 -5.70
C GLY A 81 1.82 11.66 -4.52
N ALA A 82 1.27 10.49 -4.82
CA ALA A 82 0.52 9.67 -3.85
C ALA A 82 1.35 9.24 -2.63
N LEU A 83 2.66 9.01 -2.80
CA LEU A 83 3.52 8.59 -1.69
C LEU A 83 3.74 9.72 -0.67
N ALA A 84 4.02 10.92 -1.15
CA ALA A 84 4.16 12.11 -0.30
C ALA A 84 2.85 12.39 0.45
N ALA A 85 1.70 12.28 -0.23
CA ALA A 85 0.39 12.43 0.40
C ALA A 85 0.10 11.39 1.48
N ARG A 86 0.50 10.12 1.25
CA ARG A 86 0.38 9.07 2.26
C ARG A 86 1.21 9.39 3.51
N MET A 87 2.46 9.81 3.34
CA MET A 87 3.31 10.20 4.46
C MET A 87 2.78 11.43 5.21
N ALA A 88 2.24 12.41 4.47
CA ALA A 88 1.61 13.57 5.05
C ALA A 88 0.38 13.19 5.88
N ARG A 89 -0.45 12.26 5.39
CA ARG A 89 -1.61 11.72 6.11
C ARG A 89 -1.21 10.96 7.37
N GLU A 90 -0.24 10.05 7.29
CA GLU A 90 0.29 9.32 8.45
C GLU A 90 0.79 10.30 9.52
N SER A 91 1.51 11.34 9.11
CA SER A 91 2.02 12.40 9.99
C SER A 91 0.90 13.24 10.59
N PHE A 92 -0.14 13.54 9.82
CA PHE A 92 -1.34 14.23 10.32
C PHE A 92 -2.04 13.42 11.42
N CYS A 93 -2.24 12.11 11.20
CA CYS A 93 -2.85 11.25 12.20
C CYS A 93 -2.01 11.18 13.49
N LEU A 94 -0.68 11.11 13.36
CA LEU A 94 0.22 11.17 14.53
C LEU A 94 0.11 12.52 15.28
N LEU A 95 -0.06 13.63 14.57
CA LEU A 95 -0.27 14.94 15.19
C LEU A 95 -1.63 15.02 15.91
N ALA A 96 -2.68 14.45 15.33
CA ALA A 96 -4.00 14.38 15.95
C ALA A 96 -3.96 13.51 17.22
N ASP A 97 -3.32 12.34 17.17
CA ASP A 97 -3.13 11.46 18.34
C ASP A 97 -2.33 12.13 19.46
N ALA A 98 -1.35 12.96 19.11
CA ALA A 98 -0.57 13.72 20.10
C ALA A 98 -1.40 14.79 20.84
N ARG A 99 -2.49 15.29 20.23
CA ARG A 99 -3.44 16.22 20.89
C ARG A 99 -4.49 15.47 21.71
N HIS A 100 -5.09 14.46 21.09
CA HIS A 100 -6.15 13.66 21.69
C HIS A 100 -5.93 12.19 21.33
N GLN A 101 -5.62 11.37 22.34
CA GLN A 101 -5.34 9.95 22.15
C GLN A 101 -6.52 9.25 21.43
N GLY A 102 -6.25 8.58 20.31
CA GLY A 102 -7.24 7.88 19.49
C GLY A 102 -7.93 8.75 18.42
N SER A 103 -7.64 10.06 18.38
CA SER A 103 -8.16 10.95 17.35
C SER A 103 -7.53 10.66 15.98
N GLY A 104 -6.24 10.32 15.93
CA GLY A 104 -5.55 9.97 14.71
C GLY A 104 -6.13 8.73 14.06
N ASP A 105 -6.40 7.67 14.82
CA ASP A 105 -7.04 6.45 14.31
C ASP A 105 -8.46 6.73 13.79
N SER A 106 -9.22 7.58 14.47
CA SER A 106 -10.57 7.97 14.04
C SER A 106 -10.55 8.76 12.73
N VAL A 107 -9.60 9.71 12.60
CA VAL A 107 -9.39 10.47 11.36
C VAL A 107 -8.94 9.54 10.23
N ASP A 108 -8.04 8.61 10.52
CA ASP A 108 -7.52 7.67 9.53
C ASP A 108 -8.64 6.78 8.97
N GLN A 109 -9.50 6.25 9.83
CA GLN A 109 -10.67 5.47 9.42
C GLN A 109 -11.64 6.29 8.55
N LEU A 110 -11.86 7.57 8.89
CA LEU A 110 -12.70 8.48 8.11
C LEU A 110 -12.10 8.74 6.72
N LEU A 111 -10.80 9.04 6.65
CA LEU A 111 -10.11 9.24 5.37
C LEU A 111 -10.05 7.96 4.53
N ASP A 112 -9.92 6.79 5.13
CA ASP A 112 -10.02 5.51 4.42
C ASP A 112 -11.42 5.23 3.90
N LEU A 113 -12.46 5.58 4.66
CA LEU A 113 -13.83 5.49 4.18
C LEU A 113 -14.04 6.38 2.95
N GLU A 114 -13.63 7.65 3.00
CA GLU A 114 -13.74 8.58 1.87
C GLU A 114 -12.98 8.08 0.64
N ASN A 115 -11.73 7.62 0.82
CA ASN A 115 -10.94 7.07 -0.28
C ASN A 115 -11.59 5.82 -0.91
N ARG A 116 -12.13 4.91 -0.08
CA ARG A 116 -12.83 3.71 -0.59
C ARG A 116 -14.07 4.10 -1.38
N ILE A 117 -14.88 5.02 -0.87
CA ILE A 117 -16.10 5.48 -1.56
C ILE A 117 -15.75 6.15 -2.89
N ALA A 118 -14.76 7.04 -2.91
CA ALA A 118 -14.28 7.68 -4.13
C ALA A 118 -13.77 6.66 -5.16
N HIS A 119 -13.02 5.66 -4.71
CA HIS A 119 -12.50 4.61 -5.60
C HIS A 119 -13.61 3.72 -6.19
N VAL A 120 -14.62 3.36 -5.39
CA VAL A 120 -15.80 2.63 -5.88
C VAL A 120 -16.54 3.46 -6.92
N PHE A 121 -16.70 4.77 -6.69
CA PHE A 121 -17.28 5.64 -7.69
C PHE A 121 -16.47 5.57 -8.99
N GLU A 122 -15.16 5.82 -8.96
CA GLU A 122 -14.32 5.83 -10.16
C GLU A 122 -14.35 4.52 -10.97
N THR A 123 -14.39 3.38 -10.29
CA THR A 123 -14.36 2.05 -10.93
C THR A 123 -15.71 1.58 -11.46
N THR A 124 -16.83 2.14 -10.97
CA THR A 124 -18.18 1.81 -11.46
C THR A 124 -18.38 2.30 -12.88
N SER A 125 -18.93 1.54 -13.84
CA SER A 125 -19.07 2.06 -15.22
C SER A 125 -20.09 3.21 -15.31
N ALA A 126 -19.99 4.08 -16.33
CA ALA A 126 -20.98 5.15 -16.54
C ALA A 126 -22.41 4.60 -16.72
N GLU A 127 -22.54 3.43 -17.35
CA GLU A 127 -23.81 2.71 -17.54
C GLU A 127 -24.43 2.29 -16.21
N GLN A 128 -23.62 1.83 -15.26
CA GLN A 128 -24.05 1.48 -13.91
C GLN A 128 -24.43 2.69 -13.05
N ARG A 129 -23.99 3.90 -13.43
CA ARG A 129 -24.31 5.17 -12.76
C ARG A 129 -25.48 5.92 -13.42
N THR A 130 -26.10 5.30 -14.42
CA THR A 130 -27.14 5.92 -15.24
C THR A 130 -28.49 5.27 -14.96
N PHE A 131 -29.49 6.09 -14.66
CA PHE A 131 -30.83 5.67 -14.27
C PHE A 131 -31.86 6.16 -15.28
N LYS A 132 -32.95 5.41 -15.44
CA LYS A 132 -34.11 5.84 -16.24
C LYS A 132 -35.20 6.37 -15.32
N GLN A 133 -35.45 7.68 -15.39
CA GLN A 133 -36.55 8.33 -14.69
C GLN A 133 -37.47 8.96 -15.71
N GLU A 134 -38.75 8.56 -15.72
CA GLU A 134 -39.79 9.10 -16.62
C GLU A 134 -39.40 9.09 -18.12
N GLY A 135 -38.63 8.09 -18.54
CA GLY A 135 -38.15 7.96 -19.93
C GLY A 135 -36.89 8.76 -20.26
N LEU A 136 -36.36 9.55 -19.31
CA LEU A 136 -35.09 10.27 -19.42
C LEU A 136 -33.96 9.48 -18.75
N THR A 137 -32.82 9.48 -19.42
CA THR A 137 -31.56 8.90 -18.95
C THR A 137 -30.84 9.94 -18.10
N VAL A 138 -30.75 9.71 -16.79
CA VAL A 138 -30.12 10.63 -15.82
C VAL A 138 -28.91 9.97 -15.20
N GLN A 139 -27.75 10.61 -15.29
CA GLN A 139 -26.55 10.20 -14.55
C GLN A 139 -26.51 10.95 -13.22
N LEU A 140 -26.35 10.21 -12.12
CA LEU A 140 -26.27 10.84 -10.80
C LEU A 140 -24.94 11.58 -10.62
N PRO A 141 -24.94 12.81 -10.06
CA PRO A 141 -23.72 13.52 -9.72
C PRO A 141 -22.85 12.73 -8.73
N MET A 142 -21.52 12.94 -8.80
CA MET A 142 -20.57 12.32 -7.88
C MET A 142 -20.93 12.57 -6.42
N ASP A 143 -21.24 13.82 -6.06
CA ASP A 143 -21.60 14.23 -4.69
C ASP A 143 -22.73 13.35 -4.10
N TYR A 144 -23.70 12.98 -4.94
CA TYR A 144 -24.82 12.14 -4.53
C TYR A 144 -24.35 10.72 -4.23
N PHE A 145 -23.55 10.13 -5.11
CA PHE A 145 -23.00 8.79 -4.89
C PHE A 145 -22.15 8.74 -3.61
N LEU A 146 -21.28 9.74 -3.41
CA LEU A 146 -20.45 9.83 -2.22
C LEU A 146 -21.32 9.94 -0.96
N ALA A 147 -22.34 10.81 -0.96
CA ALA A 147 -23.22 11.04 0.19
C ALA A 147 -24.02 9.78 0.57
N SER A 148 -24.66 9.13 -0.40
CA SER A 148 -25.42 7.90 -0.15
C SER A 148 -24.52 6.76 0.32
N ALA A 149 -23.32 6.63 -0.26
CA ALA A 149 -22.36 5.61 0.16
C ALA A 149 -21.82 5.88 1.57
N TYR A 150 -21.51 7.14 1.91
CA TYR A 150 -21.09 7.53 3.24
C TYR A 150 -22.14 7.15 4.28
N PHE A 151 -23.41 7.51 4.08
CA PHE A 151 -24.47 7.15 5.02
C PHE A 151 -24.68 5.65 5.19
N LYS A 152 -24.40 4.82 4.18
CA LYS A 152 -24.52 3.36 4.32
C LYS A 152 -23.34 2.71 5.02
N LEU A 153 -22.15 3.30 4.90
CA LEU A 153 -20.90 2.66 5.32
C LEU A 153 -20.31 3.25 6.60
N ALA A 154 -20.67 4.49 6.94
CA ALA A 154 -20.18 5.15 8.14
C ALA A 154 -20.80 4.52 9.39
N PRO A 155 -20.00 4.02 10.36
CA PRO A 155 -20.52 3.34 11.55
C PRO A 155 -21.41 4.21 12.44
N ASN A 156 -21.21 5.52 12.42
CA ASN A 156 -21.98 6.51 13.17
C ASN A 156 -23.23 6.99 12.42
N SER A 157 -23.49 6.48 11.21
CA SER A 157 -24.67 6.85 10.45
C SER A 157 -25.92 6.12 10.95
N PRO A 158 -27.06 6.81 11.08
CA PRO A 158 -28.33 6.16 11.40
C PRO A 158 -28.81 5.21 10.28
N TYR A 159 -28.19 5.25 9.10
CA TYR A 159 -28.54 4.42 7.93
C TYR A 159 -27.57 3.25 7.68
N ALA A 160 -26.64 2.96 8.60
CA ALA A 160 -25.62 1.92 8.41
C ALA A 160 -26.16 0.47 8.39
N ALA A 161 -27.44 0.25 8.73
CA ALA A 161 -28.07 -1.07 8.75
C ALA A 161 -28.60 -1.48 7.37
N GLU A 162 -28.52 -2.79 7.03
CA GLU A 162 -28.88 -3.38 5.73
C GLU A 162 -30.32 -3.11 5.23
N HIS A 163 -31.19 -2.51 6.05
CA HIS A 163 -32.61 -2.31 5.76
C HIS A 163 -33.04 -0.83 5.67
N ALA A 164 -32.10 0.12 5.78
CA ALA A 164 -32.39 1.54 5.57
C ALA A 164 -32.49 1.86 4.06
N SER A 165 -33.60 1.47 3.43
CA SER A 165 -33.82 1.71 2.00
C SER A 165 -34.23 3.15 1.67
N ASP A 166 -34.74 3.89 2.65
CA ASP A 166 -35.17 5.28 2.50
C ASP A 166 -34.38 6.20 3.43
N MET A 167 -33.49 7.00 2.84
CA MET A 167 -32.70 8.03 3.53
C MET A 167 -33.49 9.34 3.70
N GLN A 168 -34.79 9.36 3.36
CA GLN A 168 -35.70 10.50 3.55
C GLN A 168 -35.19 11.80 2.90
N GLY A 169 -34.37 11.68 1.87
CA GLY A 169 -33.75 12.80 1.17
C GLY A 169 -32.51 13.41 1.85
N ASP A 170 -32.03 12.84 2.97
CA ASP A 170 -30.85 13.36 3.68
C ASP A 170 -29.56 13.13 2.89
N ASP A 171 -29.52 12.14 2.01
CA ASP A 171 -28.46 11.93 1.02
C ASP A 171 -28.36 13.08 0.00
N TYR A 172 -29.48 13.60 -0.49
CA TYR A 172 -29.49 14.81 -1.34
C TYR A 172 -29.00 16.04 -0.58
N LYS A 173 -29.39 16.18 0.69
CA LYS A 173 -28.92 17.27 1.55
C LYS A 173 -27.41 17.18 1.77
N LEU A 174 -26.89 15.99 2.07
CA LEU A 174 -25.46 15.76 2.28
C LEU A 174 -24.68 15.97 0.98
N ALA A 175 -25.22 15.54 -0.17
CA ALA A 175 -24.61 15.79 -1.48
C ALA A 175 -24.48 17.31 -1.77
N ALA A 176 -25.52 18.09 -1.45
CA ALA A 176 -25.44 19.54 -1.56
C ALA A 176 -24.41 20.14 -0.59
N CYS A 177 -24.27 19.58 0.62
CA CYS A 177 -23.22 19.95 1.55
C CYS A 177 -21.82 19.59 1.00
N PHE A 178 -21.61 18.43 0.37
CA PHE A 178 -20.34 18.06 -0.26
C PHE A 178 -19.93 19.01 -1.37
N ARG A 179 -20.89 19.43 -2.21
CA ARG A 179 -20.64 20.43 -3.25
C ARG A 179 -20.21 21.77 -2.66
N HIS A 180 -20.98 22.29 -1.71
CA HIS A 180 -20.65 23.53 -1.00
C HIS A 180 -19.29 23.43 -0.30
N ALA A 181 -19.07 22.33 0.42
CA ALA A 181 -17.83 22.04 1.13
C ALA A 181 -16.63 21.95 0.19
N THR A 182 -16.81 21.45 -1.04
CA THR A 182 -15.78 21.46 -2.10
C THR A 182 -15.40 22.88 -2.47
N GLU A 183 -16.38 23.74 -2.77
CA GLU A 183 -16.13 25.13 -3.16
C GLU A 183 -15.36 25.89 -2.06
N GLN A 184 -15.80 25.74 -0.80
CA GLN A 184 -15.12 26.34 0.36
C GLN A 184 -13.74 25.75 0.61
N ALA A 185 -13.57 24.44 0.47
CA ALA A 185 -12.28 23.79 0.66
C ALA A 185 -11.28 24.21 -0.42
N LEU A 186 -11.69 24.29 -1.68
CA LEU A 186 -10.81 24.62 -2.80
C LEU A 186 -10.30 26.07 -2.73
N SER A 187 -11.09 27.02 -2.21
CA SER A 187 -10.64 28.42 -2.05
C SER A 187 -9.50 28.54 -1.03
N VAL A 188 -9.52 27.72 0.02
CA VAL A 188 -8.48 27.70 1.08
C VAL A 188 -7.32 26.78 0.73
N PHE A 189 -7.61 25.55 0.34
CA PHE A 189 -6.60 24.51 0.21
C PHE A 189 -5.72 24.68 -1.03
N ARG A 190 -6.23 25.19 -2.15
CA ARG A 190 -5.37 25.40 -3.33
C ARG A 190 -4.21 26.35 -3.09
N PRO A 191 -4.42 27.58 -2.58
CA PRO A 191 -3.30 28.47 -2.31
C PRO A 191 -2.37 27.93 -1.21
N MET A 192 -2.92 27.23 -0.21
CA MET A 192 -2.12 26.52 0.79
C MET A 192 -1.21 25.46 0.15
N ILE A 193 -1.76 24.52 -0.62
CA ILE A 193 -1.01 23.44 -1.30
C ILE A 193 0.00 24.01 -2.31
N GLN A 194 -0.34 25.10 -3.00
CA GLN A 194 0.60 25.77 -3.90
C GLN A 194 1.84 26.28 -3.18
N ALA A 195 1.68 26.81 -1.96
CA ALA A 195 2.79 27.32 -1.15
C ALA A 195 3.62 26.23 -0.48
N VAL A 196 3.01 25.09 -0.13
CA VAL A 196 3.70 24.00 0.58
C VAL A 196 4.61 23.21 -0.35
N GLU A 197 5.85 23.00 0.05
CA GLU A 197 6.75 22.03 -0.58
C GLU A 197 6.90 20.78 0.28
N PHE A 198 6.93 19.62 -0.37
CA PHE A 198 7.15 18.36 0.33
C PHE A 198 8.64 18.11 0.53
N ASN A 199 9.04 17.97 1.79
CA ASN A 199 10.35 17.47 2.18
C ASN A 199 10.19 16.48 3.33
N ALA A 200 10.53 15.21 3.11
CA ALA A 200 10.42 14.18 4.14
C ALA A 200 11.28 14.46 5.38
N THR A 201 12.38 15.22 5.26
CA THR A 201 13.27 15.53 6.40
C THR A 201 12.62 16.45 7.43
N SER A 202 11.53 17.16 7.09
CA SER A 202 10.84 18.03 8.03
C SER A 202 9.75 17.32 8.83
N LEU A 203 9.43 16.07 8.49
CA LEU A 203 8.49 15.26 9.25
C LEU A 203 9.21 14.68 10.48
N PRO A 204 8.79 15.03 11.72
CA PRO A 204 9.46 14.57 12.92
C PRO A 204 9.14 13.09 13.25
N ASN A 205 7.98 12.61 12.79
CA ASN A 205 7.50 11.26 13.05
C ASN A 205 6.94 10.65 11.75
N TRP A 206 6.93 9.32 11.66
CA TRP A 206 6.39 8.55 10.54
C TRP A 206 5.76 7.25 11.05
N LYS A 207 4.94 6.60 10.23
CA LYS A 207 4.42 5.24 10.49
C LYS A 207 5.05 4.26 9.51
N TRP A 208 5.12 2.98 9.88
CA TRP A 208 5.50 1.89 8.98
C TRP A 208 4.29 1.45 8.15
N SER A 209 4.45 1.21 6.84
CA SER A 209 3.41 0.62 5.97
C SER A 209 2.90 -0.73 6.50
N ALA A 210 1.62 -1.06 6.33
CA ALA A 210 1.15 -2.41 6.67
C ALA A 210 1.84 -3.48 5.80
N GLN A 211 1.93 -3.23 4.50
CA GLN A 211 2.60 -4.10 3.51
C GLN A 211 3.84 -3.37 2.98
N ALA A 212 4.97 -3.48 3.69
CA ALA A 212 6.22 -2.86 3.23
C ALA A 212 6.85 -3.63 2.07
N GLY A 213 7.44 -2.87 1.14
CA GLY A 213 8.35 -3.43 0.15
C GLY A 213 9.69 -3.80 0.78
N ALA A 214 10.62 -4.21 -0.06
CA ALA A 214 11.86 -4.82 0.38
C ALA A 214 12.80 -3.84 1.09
N ALA A 215 12.95 -2.64 0.54
CA ALA A 215 13.78 -1.60 1.11
C ALA A 215 13.20 -1.12 2.47
N GLU A 216 11.89 -0.89 2.54
CA GLU A 216 11.25 -0.47 3.79
C GLU A 216 11.32 -1.57 4.87
N ARG A 217 11.12 -2.85 4.50
CA ARG A 217 11.29 -3.98 5.43
C ARG A 217 12.69 -4.03 6.02
N HIS A 218 13.72 -3.79 5.21
CA HIS A 218 15.09 -3.79 5.71
C HIS A 218 15.37 -2.62 6.67
N LEU A 219 14.75 -1.46 6.47
CA LEU A 219 14.80 -0.37 7.46
C LEU A 219 14.13 -0.79 8.77
N ARG A 220 12.99 -1.51 8.73
CA ARG A 220 12.33 -2.01 9.95
C ARG A 220 13.21 -2.94 10.76
N ARG A 221 13.91 -3.86 10.09
CA ARG A 221 14.84 -4.79 10.77
C ARG A 221 15.90 -4.03 11.53
N ARG A 222 16.42 -2.95 10.95
CA ARG A 222 17.51 -2.15 11.53
C ARG A 222 17.06 -1.23 12.66
N TYR A 223 15.84 -0.70 12.56
CA TYR A 223 15.35 0.34 13.45
C TYR A 223 15.38 -0.10 14.93
N ASN A 224 16.19 0.60 15.74
CA ASN A 224 16.40 0.31 17.16
C ASN A 224 16.78 -1.14 17.48
N ASN A 225 17.45 -1.82 16.55
CA ASN A 225 17.81 -3.23 16.72
C ASN A 225 19.30 -3.39 17.04
N PRO A 226 19.66 -3.93 18.23
CA PRO A 226 21.05 -4.09 18.65
C PRO A 226 21.85 -5.06 17.79
N LEU A 227 21.19 -5.90 16.97
CA LEU A 227 21.85 -6.78 15.99
C LEU A 227 22.63 -6.00 14.93
N PHE A 228 22.30 -4.72 14.72
CA PHE A 228 22.95 -3.85 13.76
C PHE A 228 23.88 -2.85 14.43
N PRO A 229 24.92 -2.35 13.75
CA PRO A 229 25.76 -1.27 14.27
C PRO A 229 24.95 -0.01 14.61
N LEU A 230 25.34 0.72 15.67
CA LEU A 230 24.59 1.89 16.18
C LEU A 230 24.21 2.92 15.09
N HIS A 231 25.14 3.22 14.18
CA HIS A 231 24.91 4.18 13.08
C HIS A 231 23.89 3.68 12.04
N ARG A 232 23.55 2.39 12.04
CA ARG A 232 22.54 1.77 11.17
C ARG A 232 21.19 1.60 11.84
N GLN A 233 21.13 1.71 13.18
CA GLN A 233 19.89 1.57 13.95
C GLN A 233 18.98 2.79 13.83
N MET A 234 19.56 3.94 13.51
CA MET A 234 18.81 5.18 13.29
C MET A 234 18.15 5.16 11.91
N VAL A 235 16.83 5.32 11.88
CA VAL A 235 16.04 5.49 10.66
C VAL A 235 15.30 6.81 10.77
N THR A 236 15.28 7.58 9.68
CA THR A 236 14.58 8.86 9.58
C THR A 236 13.36 8.76 8.67
N ALA A 237 12.46 9.75 8.72
CA ALA A 237 11.35 9.86 7.78
C ALA A 237 11.84 9.95 6.32
N HIS A 238 12.99 10.57 6.07
CA HIS A 238 13.61 10.62 4.74
C HIS A 238 14.05 9.22 4.27
N ASP A 239 14.70 8.43 5.11
CA ASP A 239 15.09 7.05 4.75
C ASP A 239 13.86 6.21 4.38
N VAL A 240 12.77 6.35 5.15
CA VAL A 240 11.50 5.65 4.87
C VAL A 240 10.88 6.14 3.57
N HIS A 241 10.92 7.44 3.28
CA HIS A 241 10.45 7.98 2.01
C HIS A 241 11.22 7.38 0.82
N GLU A 242 12.55 7.44 0.86
CA GLU A 242 13.41 6.92 -0.21
C GLU A 242 13.23 5.42 -0.41
N ALA A 243 13.12 4.65 0.67
CA ALA A 243 12.85 3.22 0.59
C ALA A 243 11.50 2.93 -0.09
N ARG A 244 10.45 3.67 0.27
CA ARG A 244 9.13 3.53 -0.36
C ARG A 244 9.16 3.96 -1.84
N VAL A 245 9.91 5.01 -2.20
CA VAL A 245 10.10 5.40 -3.60
C VAL A 245 10.77 4.27 -4.38
N ALA A 246 11.85 3.69 -3.85
CA ALA A 246 12.55 2.58 -4.47
C ALA A 246 11.65 1.34 -4.64
N ASP A 247 10.92 0.96 -3.59
CA ASP A 247 9.99 -0.17 -3.63
C ASP A 247 8.88 0.04 -4.68
N ASN A 248 8.27 1.24 -4.73
CA ASN A 248 7.23 1.55 -5.72
C ASN A 248 7.78 1.55 -7.14
N ARG A 249 8.98 2.10 -7.35
CA ARG A 249 9.64 2.10 -8.66
C ARG A 249 9.89 0.68 -9.15
N ALA A 250 10.37 -0.21 -8.27
CA ALA A 250 10.59 -1.61 -8.63
C ALA A 250 9.29 -2.32 -9.04
N LEU A 251 8.17 -2.06 -8.34
CA LEU A 251 6.86 -2.59 -8.75
C LEU A 251 6.35 -2.01 -10.08
N GLN A 252 6.61 -0.72 -10.35
CA GLN A 252 6.28 -0.10 -11.63
C GLN A 252 7.09 -0.71 -12.77
N ASP A 253 8.38 -0.94 -12.59
CA ASP A 253 9.24 -1.57 -13.58
C ASP A 253 8.73 -2.98 -13.93
N ILE A 254 8.36 -3.79 -12.93
CA ILE A 254 7.76 -5.12 -13.15
C ILE A 254 6.43 -5.00 -13.91
N ARG A 255 5.59 -4.02 -13.57
CA ARG A 255 4.31 -3.80 -14.27
C ARG A 255 4.53 -3.41 -15.73
N HIS A 256 5.50 -2.55 -16.02
CA HIS A 256 5.83 -2.18 -17.40
C HIS A 256 6.30 -3.39 -18.21
N GLU A 257 7.20 -4.18 -17.64
CA GLU A 257 7.71 -5.38 -18.30
C GLU A 257 6.62 -6.45 -18.51
N LEU A 258 5.71 -6.64 -17.54
CA LEU A 258 4.54 -7.50 -17.72
C LEU A 258 3.63 -7.00 -18.85
N ASN A 259 3.37 -5.69 -18.92
CA ASN A 259 2.54 -5.12 -19.98
C ASN A 259 3.17 -5.31 -21.36
N ASP A 260 4.48 -5.17 -21.46
CA ASP A 260 5.21 -5.39 -22.71
C ASP A 260 5.19 -6.88 -23.09
N LEU A 261 5.41 -7.78 -22.12
CA LEU A 261 5.32 -9.22 -22.32
C LEU A 261 3.91 -9.66 -22.73
N ALA A 262 2.88 -9.16 -22.07
CA ALA A 262 1.49 -9.42 -22.41
C ALA A 262 1.18 -8.94 -23.84
N ARG A 263 1.62 -7.72 -24.20
CA ARG A 263 1.43 -7.18 -25.55
C ARG A 263 2.13 -8.05 -26.60
N GLU A 264 3.36 -8.48 -26.33
CA GLU A 264 4.11 -9.39 -27.20
C GLU A 264 3.34 -10.69 -27.44
N PHE A 265 2.87 -11.33 -26.36
CA PHE A 265 2.10 -12.58 -26.43
C PHE A 265 0.80 -12.41 -27.22
N TYR A 266 -0.03 -11.44 -26.87
CA TYR A 266 -1.34 -11.24 -27.50
C TYR A 266 -1.27 -10.66 -28.93
N SER A 267 -0.13 -10.09 -29.34
CA SER A 267 0.07 -9.66 -30.73
C SER A 267 0.29 -10.83 -31.70
N THR A 268 0.56 -12.02 -31.16
CA THR A 268 0.79 -13.23 -31.94
C THR A 268 -0.54 -13.95 -32.19
N ASN A 269 -1.15 -13.72 -33.36
CA ASN A 269 -2.44 -14.32 -33.71
C ASN A 269 -2.39 -15.86 -33.84
N ASP A 270 -1.27 -16.39 -34.34
CA ASP A 270 -1.03 -17.83 -34.52
C ASP A 270 0.32 -18.22 -33.94
N LEU A 271 0.40 -19.41 -33.34
CA LEU A 271 1.66 -19.92 -32.80
C LEU A 271 2.72 -20.08 -33.91
N PRO A 272 3.96 -19.62 -33.69
CA PRO A 272 5.01 -19.71 -34.71
C PRO A 272 5.47 -21.18 -34.91
N LEU A 273 6.19 -21.46 -35.99
CA LEU A 273 6.68 -22.82 -36.28
C LEU A 273 7.54 -23.41 -35.14
N ASN A 274 8.27 -22.55 -34.42
CA ASN A 274 9.06 -22.87 -33.23
C ASN A 274 8.28 -22.65 -31.93
N TRP A 275 6.96 -22.86 -31.93
CA TRP A 275 6.05 -22.57 -30.80
C TRP A 275 6.54 -23.07 -29.44
N ARG A 276 7.23 -24.22 -29.38
CA ARG A 276 7.75 -24.76 -28.11
C ARG A 276 8.78 -23.84 -27.48
N SER A 277 9.76 -23.37 -28.25
CA SER A 277 10.79 -22.44 -27.75
C SER A 277 10.18 -21.08 -27.44
N PHE A 278 9.22 -20.65 -28.25
CA PHE A 278 8.50 -19.40 -28.04
C PHE A 278 7.76 -19.42 -26.71
N LEU A 279 6.90 -20.42 -26.45
CA LEU A 279 6.15 -20.49 -25.20
C LEU A 279 7.04 -20.77 -23.97
N GLU A 280 8.19 -21.44 -24.12
CA GLU A 280 9.13 -21.65 -23.01
C GLU A 280 9.76 -20.31 -22.58
N ASP A 281 10.16 -19.46 -23.53
CA ASP A 281 10.68 -18.12 -23.23
C ASP A 281 9.67 -17.29 -22.42
N PHE A 282 8.38 -17.31 -22.81
CA PHE A 282 7.33 -16.65 -22.04
C PHE A 282 7.19 -17.22 -20.62
N ARG A 283 7.23 -18.56 -20.46
CA ARG A 283 7.17 -19.19 -19.14
C ARG A 283 8.34 -18.77 -18.26
N GLU A 284 9.55 -18.75 -18.80
CA GLU A 284 10.76 -18.33 -18.07
C GLU A 284 10.72 -16.85 -17.68
N ARG A 285 10.30 -15.96 -18.60
CA ARG A 285 10.15 -14.53 -18.32
C ARG A 285 9.05 -14.26 -17.28
N LEU A 286 7.94 -14.98 -17.33
CA LEU A 286 6.88 -14.91 -16.31
C LEU A 286 7.32 -15.45 -14.96
N ASP A 287 8.16 -16.49 -14.92
CA ASP A 287 8.78 -16.97 -13.68
C ASP A 287 9.71 -15.90 -13.08
N LEU A 288 10.54 -15.26 -13.90
CA LEU A 288 11.42 -14.18 -13.45
C LEU A 288 10.65 -12.97 -12.92
N LEU A 289 9.55 -12.59 -13.58
CA LEU A 289 8.67 -11.50 -13.12
C LEU A 289 8.02 -11.84 -11.78
N GLU A 290 7.55 -13.07 -11.61
CA GLU A 290 6.94 -13.52 -10.36
C GLU A 290 7.95 -13.55 -9.21
N ASP A 291 9.15 -14.09 -9.45
CA ASP A 291 10.23 -14.09 -8.46
C ASP A 291 10.57 -12.65 -8.04
N ARG A 292 10.72 -11.73 -9.01
CA ARG A 292 10.97 -10.30 -8.73
C ARG A 292 9.83 -9.64 -7.97
N ARG A 293 8.58 -9.96 -8.26
CA ARG A 293 7.40 -9.44 -7.52
C ARG A 293 7.47 -9.85 -6.05
N VAL A 294 7.74 -11.13 -5.78
CA VAL A 294 7.86 -11.67 -4.42
C VAL A 294 9.02 -11.02 -3.67
N ILE A 295 10.18 -10.88 -4.33
CA ILE A 295 11.36 -10.18 -3.80
C ILE A 295 11.01 -8.77 -3.34
N VAL A 296 10.41 -7.97 -4.24
CA VAL A 296 10.06 -6.57 -3.94
C VAL A 296 9.03 -6.51 -2.81
N GLY A 297 8.04 -7.40 -2.81
CA GLY A 297 6.98 -7.44 -1.80
C GLY A 297 6.13 -6.17 -1.80
N GLY A 298 5.57 -5.83 -0.64
CA GLY A 298 4.61 -4.75 -0.49
C GLY A 298 3.23 -5.06 -1.10
N ALA A 299 2.39 -4.03 -1.21
CA ALA A 299 1.03 -4.15 -1.72
C ALA A 299 1.02 -4.39 -3.25
N ASN A 300 1.02 -5.66 -3.68
CA ASN A 300 1.15 -6.00 -5.10
C ASN A 300 0.27 -7.19 -5.57
N ASP A 301 -0.74 -7.59 -4.79
CA ASP A 301 -1.59 -8.75 -5.08
C ASP A 301 -2.18 -8.72 -6.51
N GLY A 302 -2.71 -7.57 -6.93
CA GLY A 302 -3.26 -7.41 -8.28
C GLY A 302 -2.21 -7.53 -9.41
N LEU A 303 -0.93 -7.28 -9.13
CA LEU A 303 0.15 -7.57 -10.09
C LEU A 303 0.42 -9.07 -10.17
N GLY A 304 0.36 -9.79 -9.04
CA GLY A 304 0.43 -11.25 -9.00
C GLY A 304 -0.71 -11.90 -9.79
N ASP A 305 -1.94 -11.40 -9.62
CA ASP A 305 -3.10 -11.86 -10.39
C ASP A 305 -2.93 -11.66 -11.90
N ALA A 306 -2.40 -10.51 -12.31
CA ALA A 306 -2.12 -10.22 -13.72
C ALA A 306 -1.02 -11.12 -14.31
N ILE A 307 0.06 -11.39 -13.57
CA ILE A 307 1.11 -12.35 -13.98
C ILE A 307 0.50 -13.75 -14.13
N ALA A 308 -0.32 -14.18 -13.16
CA ALA A 308 -0.99 -15.47 -13.19
C ALA A 308 -1.96 -15.59 -14.37
N GLU A 309 -2.66 -14.52 -14.74
CA GLU A 309 -3.53 -14.49 -15.91
C GLU A 309 -2.77 -14.71 -17.22
N VAL A 310 -1.70 -13.95 -17.47
CA VAL A 310 -0.88 -14.12 -18.68
C VAL A 310 -0.29 -15.53 -18.72
N ARG A 311 0.18 -16.05 -17.58
CA ARG A 311 0.67 -17.43 -17.45
C ARG A 311 -0.38 -18.47 -17.82
N ARG A 312 -1.62 -18.33 -17.34
CA ARG A 312 -2.71 -19.25 -17.71
C ARG A 312 -2.91 -19.27 -19.21
N ASN A 313 -2.95 -18.10 -19.85
CA ASN A 313 -3.17 -18.00 -21.30
C ASN A 313 -2.00 -18.61 -22.11
N VAL A 314 -0.76 -18.43 -21.67
CA VAL A 314 0.42 -19.09 -22.24
C VAL A 314 0.32 -20.62 -22.10
N LEU A 315 -0.07 -21.11 -20.93
CA LEU A 315 -0.23 -22.56 -20.67
C LEU A 315 -1.39 -23.15 -21.48
N ASP A 316 -2.48 -22.42 -21.67
CA ASP A 316 -3.61 -22.88 -22.48
C ASP A 316 -3.25 -22.98 -23.96
N ALA A 317 -2.48 -22.02 -24.48
CA ALA A 317 -1.88 -22.12 -25.81
C ALA A 317 -0.97 -23.34 -25.95
N TRP A 318 -0.15 -23.62 -24.92
CA TRP A 318 0.72 -24.80 -24.89
C TRP A 318 -0.09 -26.10 -24.90
N ARG A 319 -1.09 -26.22 -24.01
CA ARG A 319 -1.99 -27.38 -23.93
C ARG A 319 -2.71 -27.62 -25.24
N GLY A 320 -3.18 -26.56 -25.91
CA GLY A 320 -3.78 -26.62 -27.24
C GLY A 320 -2.83 -27.22 -28.28
N ALA A 321 -1.55 -26.83 -28.27
CA ALA A 321 -0.54 -27.33 -29.21
C ALA A 321 -0.20 -28.83 -28.99
N ILE A 322 -0.27 -29.32 -27.75
CA ILE A 322 0.06 -30.73 -27.41
C ILE A 322 -1.15 -31.62 -27.09
N GLN A 323 -2.38 -31.14 -27.31
CA GLN A 323 -3.62 -31.79 -26.84
C GLN A 323 -3.76 -33.28 -27.22
N LYS A 324 -3.16 -33.70 -28.34
CA LYS A 324 -3.23 -35.09 -28.83
C LYS A 324 -2.21 -36.02 -28.15
N ASN A 325 -1.30 -35.48 -27.35
CA ASN A 325 -0.25 -36.23 -26.66
C ASN A 325 -0.46 -36.20 -25.14
N ARG A 326 -1.15 -37.21 -24.62
CA ARG A 326 -1.45 -37.33 -23.18
C ARG A 326 -0.19 -37.37 -22.31
N GLN A 327 0.89 -38.01 -22.75
CA GLN A 327 2.14 -38.05 -21.99
C GLN A 327 2.78 -36.65 -21.90
N SER A 328 2.74 -35.88 -22.97
CA SER A 328 3.25 -34.50 -22.96
C SER A 328 2.43 -33.57 -22.07
N LEU A 329 1.10 -33.76 -22.02
CA LEU A 329 0.23 -33.00 -21.10
C LEU A 329 0.58 -33.30 -19.63
N THR A 330 0.69 -34.58 -19.27
CA THR A 330 1.09 -34.98 -17.91
C THR A 330 2.46 -34.44 -17.53
N ALA A 331 3.43 -34.46 -18.46
CA ALA A 331 4.76 -33.91 -18.21
C ALA A 331 4.73 -32.39 -17.99
N LEU A 332 3.91 -31.65 -18.75
CA LEU A 332 3.74 -30.21 -18.57
C LEU A 332 3.15 -29.88 -17.20
N ASP A 333 2.07 -30.56 -16.80
CA ASP A 333 1.40 -30.30 -15.52
C ASP A 333 2.30 -30.66 -14.33
N GLN A 334 3.10 -31.73 -14.42
CA GLN A 334 4.10 -32.08 -13.41
C GLN A 334 5.19 -31.01 -13.26
N GLU A 335 5.69 -30.48 -14.37
CA GLU A 335 6.71 -29.43 -14.34
C GLU A 335 6.14 -28.12 -13.77
N GLU A 336 4.90 -27.74 -14.12
CA GLU A 336 4.25 -26.57 -13.53
C GLU A 336 3.99 -26.74 -12.03
N ALA A 337 3.60 -27.93 -11.57
CA ALA A 337 3.45 -28.24 -10.16
C ALA A 337 4.78 -28.07 -9.40
N ARG A 338 5.88 -28.63 -9.95
CA ARG A 338 7.22 -28.49 -9.37
C ARG A 338 7.69 -27.04 -9.29
N ARG A 339 7.41 -26.25 -10.34
CA ARG A 339 7.73 -24.80 -10.34
C ARG A 339 6.87 -24.04 -9.32
N ALA A 340 5.60 -24.39 -9.18
CA ALA A 340 4.71 -23.79 -8.19
C ALA A 340 5.15 -24.08 -6.75
N GLU A 341 5.53 -25.32 -6.45
CA GLU A 341 6.10 -25.69 -5.14
C GLU A 341 7.36 -24.88 -4.82
N ARG A 342 8.27 -24.73 -5.80
CA ARG A 342 9.47 -23.91 -5.63
C ARG A 342 9.13 -22.44 -5.33
N ARG A 343 8.13 -21.87 -6.03
CA ARG A 343 7.70 -20.47 -5.78
C ARG A 343 7.03 -20.31 -4.42
N ALA A 344 6.23 -21.28 -3.98
CA ALA A 344 5.63 -21.26 -2.65
C ALA A 344 6.70 -21.15 -1.56
N MET A 345 7.79 -21.90 -1.68
CA MET A 345 8.93 -21.81 -0.75
C MET A 345 9.59 -20.42 -0.70
N LEU A 346 9.58 -19.66 -1.81
CA LEU A 346 10.11 -18.29 -1.85
C LEU A 346 9.15 -17.27 -1.21
N ILE A 347 7.83 -17.52 -1.31
CA ILE A 347 6.79 -16.66 -0.73
C ILE A 347 6.76 -16.81 0.80
N ASP A 348 7.10 -17.99 1.32
CA ASP A 348 6.92 -18.32 2.74
C ASP A 348 7.83 -17.52 3.70
N SER A 349 8.91 -16.90 3.22
CA SER A 349 9.79 -16.03 4.02
C SER A 349 10.28 -14.80 3.24
N ASP A 350 10.00 -13.63 3.80
CA ASP A 350 10.40 -12.34 3.25
C ASP A 350 11.92 -12.16 3.18
N TRP A 351 12.64 -12.73 4.15
CA TRP A 351 14.10 -12.68 4.20
C TRP A 351 14.73 -13.55 3.11
N THR A 352 14.20 -14.77 2.89
CA THR A 352 14.71 -15.65 1.84
C THR A 352 14.49 -15.04 0.46
N ALA A 353 13.29 -14.49 0.21
CA ALA A 353 13.01 -13.77 -1.03
C ALA A 353 14.09 -12.73 -1.31
N GLN A 354 14.43 -11.87 -0.34
CA GLN A 354 15.44 -10.82 -0.51
C GLN A 354 16.88 -11.32 -0.61
N LEU A 355 17.22 -12.43 0.03
CA LEU A 355 18.55 -13.01 -0.09
C LEU A 355 18.77 -13.59 -1.50
N PHE A 356 17.72 -14.15 -2.11
CA PHE A 356 17.81 -14.83 -3.40
C PHE A 356 17.63 -13.92 -4.61
N SER A 357 17.49 -12.61 -4.42
CA SER A 357 17.47 -11.67 -5.53
C SER A 357 18.86 -11.48 -6.14
N GLN A 358 18.92 -11.32 -7.47
CA GLN A 358 20.12 -10.84 -8.13
C GLN A 358 20.38 -9.40 -7.68
N GLY A 359 21.40 -9.20 -6.85
CA GLY A 359 21.65 -7.91 -6.18
C GLY A 359 20.81 -7.74 -4.92
N SER A 360 20.99 -8.66 -3.95
CA SER A 360 20.34 -8.59 -2.64
C SER A 360 20.34 -7.17 -2.08
N LEU A 361 19.16 -6.72 -1.66
CA LEU A 361 18.99 -5.42 -1.01
C LEU A 361 19.54 -5.42 0.42
N ILE A 362 19.89 -6.59 0.95
CA ILE A 362 20.55 -6.73 2.25
C ILE A 362 22.06 -6.74 1.99
N PRO A 363 22.80 -5.73 2.49
CA PRO A 363 24.26 -5.73 2.47
C PRO A 363 24.84 -7.00 3.08
N SER A 364 25.98 -7.47 2.57
CA SER A 364 26.57 -8.74 2.99
C SER A 364 26.86 -8.84 4.49
N ASP A 365 27.25 -7.73 5.10
CA ASP A 365 27.49 -7.59 6.55
C ASP A 365 26.20 -7.55 7.39
N GLU A 366 25.06 -7.32 6.74
CA GLU A 366 23.73 -7.20 7.37
C GLU A 366 22.87 -8.46 7.19
N ILE A 367 23.32 -9.46 6.41
CA ILE A 367 22.59 -10.73 6.18
C ILE A 367 22.24 -11.42 7.50
N VAL A 368 23.21 -11.58 8.39
CA VAL A 368 23.05 -12.31 9.66
C VAL A 368 22.25 -11.50 10.69
N PRO A 369 22.53 -10.21 10.92
CA PRO A 369 21.63 -9.35 11.70
C PRO A 369 20.18 -9.38 11.21
N ALA A 370 19.96 -9.31 9.88
CA ALA A 370 18.63 -9.37 9.30
C ALA A 370 17.95 -10.72 9.55
N LEU A 371 18.67 -11.84 9.39
CA LEU A 371 18.13 -13.17 9.66
C LEU A 371 17.70 -13.33 11.12
N LEU A 372 18.54 -12.87 12.06
CA LEU A 372 18.25 -12.96 13.49
C LEU A 372 17.16 -11.97 13.94
N SER A 373 16.77 -11.03 13.08
CA SER A 373 15.65 -10.11 13.34
C SER A 373 14.29 -10.74 13.02
N GLU A 374 14.26 -11.80 12.19
CA GLU A 374 13.03 -12.52 11.85
C GLU A 374 12.53 -13.37 13.03
N PRO A 375 11.20 -13.65 13.12
CA PRO A 375 10.67 -14.55 14.12
C PRO A 375 11.21 -15.99 13.91
N PRO A 376 11.26 -16.82 14.97
CA PRO A 376 11.83 -18.18 14.87
C PRO A 376 11.25 -19.03 13.74
N GLY A 377 9.93 -18.97 13.50
CA GLY A 377 9.28 -19.70 12.42
C GLY A 377 9.78 -19.31 11.02
N ASP A 378 10.12 -18.03 10.80
CA ASP A 378 10.65 -17.58 9.51
C ASP A 378 12.14 -17.91 9.37
N VAL A 379 12.89 -17.95 10.47
CA VAL A 379 14.26 -18.50 10.49
C VAL A 379 14.26 -19.98 10.11
N GLU A 380 13.30 -20.77 10.60
CA GLU A 380 13.19 -22.20 10.28
C GLU A 380 12.90 -22.46 8.80
N LYS A 381 11.97 -21.69 8.22
CA LYS A 381 11.71 -21.72 6.78
C LYS A 381 12.97 -21.33 5.99
N ALA A 382 13.68 -20.29 6.42
CA ALA A 382 14.91 -19.85 5.77
C ALA A 382 16.01 -20.93 5.80
N VAL A 383 16.20 -21.59 6.95
CA VAL A 383 17.14 -22.70 7.09
C VAL A 383 16.73 -23.87 6.20
N THR A 384 15.45 -24.24 6.18
CA THR A 384 14.92 -25.33 5.34
C THR A 384 15.18 -25.04 3.86
N CYS A 385 14.91 -23.81 3.40
CA CYS A 385 15.17 -23.38 2.04
C CYS A 385 16.66 -23.45 1.67
N MET A 386 17.54 -22.94 2.55
CA MET A 386 18.99 -23.00 2.34
C MET A 386 19.54 -24.43 2.38
N GLN A 387 18.93 -25.35 3.14
CA GLN A 387 19.31 -26.76 3.15
C GLN A 387 18.90 -27.47 1.86
N ALA A 388 17.73 -27.14 1.31
CA ALA A 388 17.21 -27.74 0.09
C ALA A 388 17.98 -27.34 -1.18
N ASP A 389 18.62 -26.15 -1.21
CA ASP A 389 19.44 -25.70 -2.34
C ASP A 389 20.94 -25.82 -2.04
N PRO A 390 21.68 -26.75 -2.69
CA PRO A 390 23.11 -26.94 -2.48
C PRO A 390 23.97 -25.69 -2.65
N ARG A 391 23.53 -24.72 -3.46
CA ARG A 391 24.28 -23.48 -3.70
C ARG A 391 24.33 -22.57 -2.48
N LEU A 392 23.49 -22.83 -1.48
CA LEU A 392 23.33 -22.00 -0.29
C LEU A 392 23.94 -22.62 0.97
N HIS A 393 24.53 -23.82 0.85
CA HIS A 393 25.12 -24.52 2.00
C HIS A 393 26.26 -23.71 2.64
N GLU A 394 27.07 -23.00 1.84
CA GLU A 394 28.13 -22.12 2.34
C GLU A 394 27.55 -20.89 3.07
N THR A 395 26.49 -20.29 2.54
CA THR A 395 25.78 -19.18 3.19
C THR A 395 25.21 -19.63 4.54
N LEU A 396 24.58 -20.80 4.60
CA LEU A 396 24.06 -21.36 5.85
C LEU A 396 25.18 -21.61 6.88
N ALA A 397 26.31 -22.18 6.46
CA ALA A 397 27.46 -22.39 7.33
C ALA A 397 28.01 -21.05 7.88
N THR A 398 28.09 -20.03 7.03
CA THR A 398 28.54 -18.68 7.40
C THR A 398 27.56 -18.02 8.38
N CYS A 399 26.26 -18.16 8.14
CA CYS A 399 25.22 -17.65 9.02
C CYS A 399 25.31 -18.26 10.42
N ARG A 400 25.53 -19.58 10.53
CA ARG A 400 25.68 -20.28 11.83
C ARG A 400 26.82 -19.70 12.67
N VAL A 401 28.02 -19.60 12.09
CA VAL A 401 29.21 -19.13 12.80
C VAL A 401 29.06 -17.65 13.18
N SER A 402 28.64 -16.82 12.24
CA SER A 402 28.50 -15.38 12.43
C SER A 402 27.39 -15.03 13.42
N ALA A 403 26.27 -15.78 13.41
CA ALA A 403 25.17 -15.58 14.34
C ALA A 403 25.62 -15.80 15.79
N ARG A 404 26.33 -16.90 16.08
CA ARG A 404 26.85 -17.17 17.43
C ARG A 404 27.77 -16.06 17.91
N ARG A 405 28.73 -15.66 17.06
CA ARG A 405 29.67 -14.59 17.38
C ARG A 405 28.97 -13.26 17.67
N LEU A 406 27.97 -12.91 16.87
CA LEU A 406 27.18 -11.68 17.05
C LEU A 406 26.36 -11.73 18.35
N VAL A 407 25.74 -12.87 18.66
CA VAL A 407 24.94 -13.02 19.88
C VAL A 407 25.83 -12.99 21.12
N GLU A 408 27.00 -13.63 21.09
CA GLU A 408 27.96 -13.59 22.18
C GLU A 408 28.46 -12.17 22.46
N SER A 409 28.78 -11.41 21.41
CA SER A 409 29.22 -10.01 21.57
C SER A 409 28.13 -9.13 22.15
N LEU A 410 26.87 -9.32 21.74
CA LEU A 410 25.73 -8.56 22.26
C LEU A 410 25.39 -8.91 23.71
N ARG A 411 25.43 -10.20 24.06
CA ARG A 411 25.27 -10.65 25.46
C ARG A 411 26.36 -10.06 26.35
N ALA A 412 27.60 -10.03 25.88
CA ALA A 412 28.71 -9.41 26.61
C ALA A 412 28.53 -7.89 26.78
N ALA A 413 27.89 -7.23 25.82
CA ALA A 413 27.52 -5.82 25.89
C ALA A 413 26.24 -5.55 26.72
N GLY A 414 25.59 -6.59 27.25
CA GLY A 414 24.38 -6.48 28.07
C GLY A 414 23.09 -6.24 27.27
N HIS A 415 23.11 -6.51 25.95
CA HIS A 415 21.91 -6.45 25.13
C HIS A 415 21.18 -7.80 25.13
N ASP A 416 19.86 -7.75 25.33
CA ASP A 416 19.00 -8.92 25.18
C ASP A 416 18.43 -8.97 23.75
N VAL A 417 18.41 -10.16 23.15
CA VAL A 417 17.88 -10.39 21.80
C VAL A 417 16.71 -11.36 21.92
N PRO A 418 15.50 -10.98 21.49
CA PRO A 418 14.31 -11.82 21.60
C PRO A 418 14.50 -13.19 20.94
N ASP A 419 14.08 -14.24 21.63
CA ASP A 419 14.07 -15.64 21.16
C ASP A 419 15.42 -16.16 20.63
N VAL A 420 16.52 -15.51 20.98
CA VAL A 420 17.82 -15.76 20.35
C VAL A 420 18.32 -17.19 20.53
N SER A 421 18.03 -17.81 21.67
CA SER A 421 18.39 -19.21 21.94
C SER A 421 17.68 -20.16 20.98
N GLU A 422 16.41 -19.89 20.69
CA GLU A 422 15.61 -20.69 19.76
C GLU A 422 16.08 -20.48 18.31
N LYS A 423 16.34 -19.24 17.91
CA LYS A 423 16.89 -18.93 16.57
C LYS A 423 18.23 -19.61 16.33
N LEU A 424 19.13 -19.64 17.32
CA LEU A 424 20.40 -20.35 17.25
C LEU A 424 20.20 -21.88 17.16
N ARG A 425 19.28 -22.45 17.94
CA ARG A 425 18.92 -23.88 17.86
C ARG A 425 18.46 -24.26 16.45
N ILE A 426 17.59 -23.45 15.85
CA ILE A 426 17.09 -23.65 14.49
C ILE A 426 18.23 -23.60 13.47
N LEU A 427 19.11 -22.58 13.56
CA LEU A 427 20.29 -22.48 12.69
C LEU A 427 21.17 -23.71 12.77
N ASP A 428 21.39 -24.24 13.98
CA ASP A 428 22.22 -25.42 14.21
C ASP A 428 21.59 -26.73 13.68
N GLY A 429 20.31 -26.71 13.31
CA GLY A 429 19.62 -27.85 12.72
C GLY A 429 19.23 -28.94 13.73
N ALA A 430 19.02 -28.57 14.99
CA ALA A 430 18.53 -29.50 16.02
C ALA A 430 17.03 -29.29 16.24
N PRO A 431 16.11 -30.01 15.56
CA PRO A 431 14.67 -29.83 15.76
C PRO A 431 14.24 -30.28 17.18
N GLY A 432 13.45 -29.45 17.86
CA GLY A 432 12.57 -29.83 18.96
C GLY A 432 13.24 -30.40 20.24
N GLN A 433 13.83 -29.53 21.06
CA GLN A 433 13.88 -29.75 22.51
C GLN A 433 13.53 -28.42 23.21
N VAL A 434 12.27 -28.30 23.61
CA VAL A 434 11.80 -27.28 24.56
C VAL A 434 12.52 -27.54 25.90
N PRO A 435 13.02 -26.53 26.63
CA PRO A 435 13.57 -26.77 27.97
C PRO A 435 12.44 -27.19 28.91
N ALA A 436 12.71 -28.23 29.71
CA ALA A 436 11.87 -28.67 30.82
C ALA A 436 11.90 -27.68 31.99
#